data_AF-A0A0N1IHM8-F1
#
_entry.id   AF-A0A0N1IHM8-F1
#
_cell.length_a   1.000
_cell.length_b   1.000
_cell.length_c   1.000
_cell.angle_alpha   90.00
_cell.angle_beta   90.00
_cell.angle_gamma   90.00
#
_symmetry.space_group_name_H-M   'P 1'
#
loop_
_entity.id
_entity.type
_entity.pdbx_description
1 polymer ?
#
loop_
_entity_poly.entity_id
_entity_poly.type
_entity_poly.pdbx_seq_one_letter_code
_entity_poly.pdbx_strand_id
1 'polypeptide(L)'
;MAITNMVGDDLRQDALVLQVIKVMDTLWLKAGLDLRIVTFQALPTSNQRGMIEIVSEAETLRAIQTEWGLTGSFKDKPIAEWLAKHNPSELEYQRARDNFTDRAPFVLTHDMAYVINGGERPTQRFQHFVELCCMAFNVVRAHRSHILDLFALVRIHTYMATSLTARFKMSGR
;
A
#
# COMPACT_ATOMS: atom_id res chain seq x y z
N MET A 1 -15.71 4.91 12.19
CA MET A 1 -14.69 5.43 11.26
C MET A 1 -13.86 6.45 12.02
N ALA A 2 -12.59 6.16 12.27
CA ALA A 2 -11.67 7.10 12.93
C ALA A 2 -10.90 7.88 11.86
N ILE A 3 -10.64 9.17 12.11
CA ILE A 3 -9.96 10.07 11.18
C ILE A 3 -8.85 10.82 11.93
N THR A 4 -7.73 11.05 11.26
CA THR A 4 -6.63 11.89 11.74
C THR A 4 -6.54 13.18 10.92
N ASN A 5 -6.27 14.30 11.59
CA ASN A 5 -6.14 15.60 10.95
C ASN A 5 -4.66 15.88 10.66
N MET A 6 -4.32 16.05 9.38
CA MET A 6 -2.97 16.35 8.92
C MET A 6 -2.83 17.84 8.62
N VAL A 7 -1.81 18.47 9.17
CA VAL A 7 -1.50 19.89 8.99
C VAL A 7 -0.03 20.03 8.58
N GLY A 8 0.23 20.75 7.49
CA GLY A 8 1.55 20.92 6.90
C GLY A 8 1.79 20.06 5.67
N ASP A 9 1.03 18.97 5.50
CA ASP A 9 1.13 18.05 4.38
C ASP A 9 0.08 18.35 3.30
N ASP A 10 0.51 18.30 2.04
CA ASP A 10 -0.38 18.45 0.89
C ASP A 10 -1.00 17.12 0.47
N LEU A 11 -2.12 16.77 1.10
CA LEU A 11 -2.83 15.50 0.87
C LEU A 11 -3.47 15.37 -0.52
N ARG A 12 -3.42 16.39 -1.38
CA ARG A 12 -4.06 16.32 -2.69
C ARG A 12 -3.38 15.28 -3.58
N GLN A 13 -2.06 15.12 -3.46
CA GLN A 13 -1.32 14.10 -4.17
C GLN A 13 -1.70 12.70 -3.66
N ASP A 14 -1.73 12.49 -2.35
CA ASP A 14 -2.11 11.23 -1.72
C ASP A 14 -3.54 10.82 -2.10
N ALA A 15 -4.48 11.78 -2.07
CA ALA A 15 -5.86 11.54 -2.46
C ALA A 15 -5.97 11.05 -3.91
N LEU A 16 -5.22 11.66 -4.84
CA LEU A 16 -5.19 11.23 -6.24
C LEU A 16 -4.56 9.85 -6.43
N VAL A 17 -3.45 9.56 -5.75
CA VAL A 17 -2.81 8.24 -5.78
C VAL A 17 -3.76 7.15 -5.26
N LEU A 18 -4.45 7.41 -4.14
CA LEU A 18 -5.45 6.50 -3.59
C LEU A 18 -6.61 6.23 -4.57
N GLN A 19 -7.02 7.23 -5.36
CA GLN A 19 -8.02 7.00 -6.41
C GLN A 19 -7.50 6.11 -7.55
N VAL A 20 -6.23 6.27 -7.96
CA VAL A 20 -5.63 5.36 -8.95
C VAL A 20 -5.59 3.93 -8.41
N ILE A 21 -5.24 3.75 -7.15
CA ILE A 21 -5.24 2.44 -6.48
C ILE A 21 -6.66 1.83 -6.47
N LYS A 22 -7.70 2.61 -6.13
CA LYS A 22 -9.10 2.14 -6.18
C LYS A 22 -9.55 1.74 -7.58
N VAL A 23 -9.10 2.45 -8.62
CA VAL A 23 -9.36 2.06 -10.01
C VAL A 23 -8.68 0.74 -10.34
N MET A 24 -7.40 0.58 -9.98
CA MET A 24 -6.68 -0.69 -10.21
C MET A 24 -7.33 -1.86 -9.47
N ASP A 25 -7.73 -1.67 -8.22
CA ASP A 25 -8.46 -2.65 -7.42
C ASP A 25 -9.78 -3.08 -8.09
N THR A 26 -10.54 -2.10 -8.60
CA THR A 26 -11.76 -2.38 -9.37
C THR A 26 -11.48 -3.20 -10.64
N LEU A 27 -10.35 -2.96 -11.32
CA LEU A 27 -9.96 -3.74 -12.51
C LEU A 27 -9.58 -5.18 -12.14
N TRP A 28 -8.85 -5.38 -11.05
CA TRP A 28 -8.48 -6.71 -10.56
C TRP A 28 -9.72 -7.51 -10.16
N LEU A 29 -10.62 -6.92 -9.37
CA LEU A 29 -11.88 -7.56 -8.97
C LEU A 29 -12.74 -7.95 -10.17
N LYS A 30 -12.83 -7.09 -11.20
CA LYS A 30 -13.55 -7.41 -12.45
C LYS A 30 -12.91 -8.55 -13.25
N ALA A 31 -11.60 -8.75 -13.11
CA ALA A 31 -10.88 -9.87 -13.70
C ALA A 31 -10.95 -11.15 -12.83
N GLY A 32 -11.69 -11.14 -11.71
CA GLY A 32 -11.77 -12.26 -10.78
C GLY A 32 -10.56 -12.39 -9.85
N LEU A 33 -9.75 -11.33 -9.73
CA LEU A 33 -8.54 -11.32 -8.92
C LEU A 33 -8.75 -10.41 -7.70
N ASP A 34 -8.96 -11.00 -6.53
CA ASP A 34 -9.08 -10.27 -5.26
C ASP A 34 -7.72 -10.26 -4.55
N LEU A 35 -6.95 -9.18 -4.75
CA LEU A 35 -5.63 -8.99 -4.14
C LEU A 35 -5.70 -8.42 -2.71
N ARG A 36 -6.90 -8.35 -2.12
CA ARG A 36 -7.12 -7.89 -0.73
C ARG A 36 -6.50 -6.50 -0.46
N ILE A 37 -6.58 -5.61 -1.45
CA ILE A 37 -6.07 -4.25 -1.36
C ILE A 37 -6.85 -3.49 -0.30
N VAL A 38 -6.13 -2.88 0.64
CA VAL A 38 -6.72 -1.99 1.63
C VAL A 38 -6.64 -0.57 1.08
N THR A 39 -7.79 0.03 0.79
CA THR A 39 -7.88 1.45 0.46
C THR A 39 -8.49 2.22 1.62
N PHE A 40 -7.96 3.40 1.90
CA PHE A 40 -8.48 4.33 2.90
C PHE A 40 -8.76 5.69 2.26
N GLN A 41 -9.50 6.56 2.94
CA GLN A 41 -9.78 7.92 2.46
C GLN A 41 -8.68 8.91 2.85
N ALA A 42 -8.27 9.74 1.88
CA ALA A 42 -7.58 10.99 2.15
C ALA A 42 -8.44 12.14 1.59
N LEU A 43 -8.80 13.08 2.45
CA LEU A 43 -9.71 14.18 2.17
C LEU A 43 -8.98 15.51 2.36
N PRO A 44 -8.45 16.12 1.28
CA PRO A 44 -7.91 17.47 1.34
C PRO A 44 -9.01 18.47 1.71
N THR A 45 -8.80 19.26 2.75
CA THR A 45 -9.79 20.25 3.23
C THR A 45 -9.37 21.69 2.92
N SER A 46 -8.08 21.98 2.92
CA SER A 46 -7.52 23.26 2.51
C SER A 46 -6.08 23.10 2.03
N ASN A 47 -5.41 24.19 1.64
CA ASN A 47 -3.97 24.12 1.33
C ASN A 47 -3.18 23.59 2.54
N GLN A 48 -2.36 22.55 2.33
CA GLN A 48 -1.58 21.87 3.38
C GLN A 48 -2.40 21.39 4.59
N ARG A 49 -3.69 21.08 4.39
CA ARG A 49 -4.52 20.43 5.40
C ARG A 49 -5.46 19.42 4.80
N GLY A 50 -5.72 18.36 5.55
CA GLY A 50 -6.79 17.44 5.25
C GLY A 50 -6.91 16.35 6.30
N MET A 51 -7.78 15.39 6.03
CA MET A 51 -8.07 14.29 6.94
C MET A 51 -7.71 12.98 6.27
N ILE A 52 -7.14 12.05 7.03
CA ILE A 52 -6.88 10.69 6.59
C ILE A 52 -7.68 9.73 7.46
N GLU A 53 -8.33 8.76 6.84
CA GLU A 53 -8.98 7.66 7.55
C GLU A 53 -7.93 6.78 8.24
N ILE A 54 -8.16 6.48 9.52
CA ILE A 54 -7.30 5.59 10.29
C ILE A 54 -7.74 4.16 10.02
N VAL A 55 -6.79 3.33 9.56
CA VAL A 55 -6.95 1.88 9.51
C VAL A 55 -6.71 1.33 10.92
N SER A 56 -7.77 0.85 11.57
CA SER A 56 -7.68 0.22 12.90
C SER A 56 -6.95 -1.11 12.83
N GLU A 57 -6.36 -1.54 13.96
CA GLU A 57 -5.63 -2.82 14.07
C GLU A 57 -4.49 -2.96 13.04
N ALA A 58 -3.85 -1.85 12.67
CA ALA A 58 -2.73 -1.81 11.76
C ALA A 58 -1.48 -1.25 12.44
N GLU A 59 -0.33 -1.82 12.10
CA GLU A 59 0.98 -1.40 12.58
C GLU A 59 1.93 -1.22 11.39
N THR A 60 2.86 -0.27 11.49
CA THR A 60 3.83 -0.07 10.40
C THR A 60 4.87 -1.19 10.39
N LEU A 61 5.32 -1.62 9.20
CA LEU A 61 6.39 -2.63 9.08
C LEU A 61 7.64 -2.24 9.89
N ARG A 62 7.98 -0.95 9.92
CA ARG A 62 9.11 -0.44 10.69
C ARG A 62 8.91 -0.62 12.19
N ALA A 63 7.71 -0.32 12.71
CA ALA A 63 7.41 -0.52 14.13
C ALA A 63 7.51 -2.00 14.51
N ILE A 64 6.92 -2.89 13.70
CA ILE A 64 7.05 -4.34 13.86
C ILE A 64 8.52 -4.76 13.89
N GLN A 65 9.31 -4.38 12.87
CA GLN A 65 10.71 -4.78 12.78
C GLN A 65 11.56 -4.23 13.94
N THR A 66 11.26 -3.04 14.43
CA THR A 66 12.01 -2.40 15.53
C THR A 66 11.82 -3.13 16.87
N GLU A 67 10.77 -3.94 17.05
CA GLU A 67 10.64 -4.83 18.22
C GLU A 67 11.83 -5.81 18.33
N TRP A 68 12.48 -6.15 17.21
CA TRP A 68 13.69 -6.98 17.18
C TRP A 68 15.00 -6.18 17.12
N GLY A 69 14.96 -4.90 17.49
CA GLY A 69 16.11 -4.00 17.56
C GLY A 69 16.37 -3.21 16.28
N LEU A 70 17.43 -2.39 16.29
CA LEU A 70 17.77 -1.45 15.22
C LEU A 70 17.99 -2.13 13.85
N THR A 71 18.36 -3.41 13.85
CA THR A 71 18.63 -4.23 12.65
C THR A 71 17.52 -5.23 12.35
N GLY A 72 16.34 -5.09 12.96
CA GLY A 72 15.23 -6.02 12.79
C GLY A 72 14.80 -6.22 11.33
N SER A 73 14.95 -5.21 10.47
CA SER A 73 14.65 -5.33 9.03
C SER A 73 15.54 -6.31 8.26
N PHE A 74 16.66 -6.74 8.85
CA PHE A 74 17.57 -7.76 8.29
C PHE A 74 17.33 -9.16 8.86
N LYS A 75 16.34 -9.32 9.75
CA LYS A 75 15.95 -10.61 10.32
C LYS A 75 14.76 -11.17 9.56
N ASP A 76 14.66 -12.49 9.49
CA ASP A 76 13.67 -13.15 8.64
C ASP A 76 12.30 -13.31 9.33
N LYS A 77 12.33 -13.41 10.66
CA LYS A 77 11.18 -13.78 11.49
C LYS A 77 10.26 -12.65 11.99
N PRO A 78 10.63 -11.36 12.04
CA PRO A 78 9.80 -10.33 12.69
C PRO A 78 8.33 -10.33 12.26
N ILE A 79 8.06 -10.36 10.96
CA ILE A 79 6.68 -10.34 10.44
C ILE A 79 5.96 -11.66 10.79
N ALA A 80 6.63 -12.81 10.64
CA ALA A 80 6.02 -14.11 10.94
C ALA A 80 5.66 -14.25 12.43
N GLU A 81 6.55 -13.83 13.33
CA GLU A 81 6.33 -13.84 14.77
C GLU A 81 5.25 -12.83 15.17
N TRP A 82 5.21 -11.65 14.55
CA TRP A 82 4.14 -10.67 14.77
C TRP A 82 2.77 -11.21 14.32
N LEU A 83 2.70 -11.88 13.16
CA LEU A 83 1.46 -12.51 12.67
C LEU A 83 0.99 -13.62 13.62
N ALA A 84 1.90 -14.49 14.09
CA ALA A 84 1.57 -15.57 15.02
C ALA A 84 1.08 -15.03 16.38
N LYS A 85 1.69 -13.94 16.86
CA LYS A 85 1.29 -13.26 18.11
C LYS A 85 -0.14 -12.72 18.06
N HIS A 86 -0.59 -12.23 16.91
CA HIS A 86 -1.93 -11.64 16.74
C HIS A 86 -2.98 -12.64 16.23
N ASN A 87 -2.58 -13.84 15.82
CA ASN A 87 -3.46 -14.89 15.31
C ASN A 87 -3.13 -16.23 16.00
N PRO A 88 -3.58 -16.45 17.25
CA PRO A 88 -3.09 -17.55 18.10
C PRO A 88 -3.55 -18.93 17.63
N SER A 89 -4.68 -19.00 16.94
CA SER A 89 -5.18 -20.23 16.34
C SER A 89 -4.43 -20.53 15.05
N GLU A 90 -4.07 -21.80 14.83
CA GLU A 90 -3.45 -22.26 13.59
C GLU A 90 -4.28 -21.85 12.36
N LEU A 91 -5.61 -21.99 12.43
CA LEU A 91 -6.50 -21.60 11.34
C LEU A 91 -6.46 -20.09 11.06
N GLU A 92 -6.39 -19.27 12.11
CA GLU A 92 -6.32 -17.81 11.98
C GLU A 92 -4.97 -17.38 11.42
N TYR A 93 -3.88 -17.98 11.91
CA TYR A 93 -2.54 -17.73 11.42
C TYR A 93 -2.40 -18.08 9.94
N GLN A 94 -2.91 -19.25 9.51
CA GLN A 94 -2.89 -19.62 8.10
C GLN A 94 -3.71 -18.64 7.25
N ARG A 95 -4.90 -18.23 7.68
CA ARG A 95 -5.70 -17.20 6.98
C ARG A 95 -4.96 -15.87 6.90
N ALA A 96 -4.30 -15.43 7.97
CA ALA A 96 -3.54 -14.20 7.99
C ALA A 96 -2.35 -14.25 7.01
N ARG A 97 -1.69 -15.41 6.90
CA ARG A 97 -0.61 -15.65 5.94
C ARG A 97 -1.09 -15.71 4.49
N ASP A 98 -2.22 -16.36 4.24
CA ASP A 98 -2.82 -16.41 2.91
C ASP A 98 -3.18 -14.98 2.46
N ASN A 99 -3.86 -14.22 3.32
CA ASN A 99 -4.17 -12.81 3.08
C ASN A 99 -2.91 -11.96 2.86
N PHE A 100 -1.83 -12.23 3.59
CA PHE A 100 -0.55 -11.56 3.41
C PHE A 100 0.10 -11.89 2.07
N THR A 101 -0.03 -13.14 1.61
CA THR A 101 0.52 -13.62 0.33
C THR A 101 -0.26 -13.07 -0.86
N ASP A 102 -1.59 -13.00 -0.75
CA ASP A 102 -2.47 -12.44 -1.79
C ASP A 102 -2.22 -10.95 -2.02
N ARG A 103 -1.76 -10.25 -0.98
CA ARG A 103 -1.36 -8.83 -1.06
C ARG A 103 -0.01 -8.71 -1.73
N ALA A 104 0.00 -8.34 -3.01
CA ALA A 104 1.23 -8.02 -3.73
C ALA A 104 1.93 -6.80 -3.09
N PRO A 105 3.14 -6.96 -2.49
CA PRO A 105 3.89 -5.84 -1.96
C PRO A 105 4.59 -5.10 -3.11
N PHE A 106 4.67 -3.77 -2.99
CA PHE A 106 5.49 -2.97 -3.91
C PHE A 106 7.00 -3.22 -3.74
N VAL A 107 7.43 -3.54 -2.51
CA VAL A 107 8.80 -3.93 -2.17
C VAL A 107 8.77 -5.27 -1.46
N LEU A 108 9.47 -6.27 -2.01
CA LEU A 108 9.56 -7.59 -1.41
C LEU A 108 10.85 -7.71 -0.58
N THR A 109 10.72 -7.72 0.75
CA THR A 109 11.84 -7.91 1.69
C THR A 109 12.03 -9.38 2.05
N HIS A 110 13.17 -9.72 2.68
CA HIS A 110 13.52 -11.11 3.00
C HIS A 110 12.57 -11.74 4.04
N ASP A 111 12.12 -10.98 5.03
CA ASP A 111 11.12 -11.40 6.01
C ASP A 111 9.72 -11.61 5.41
N MET A 112 9.32 -10.84 4.40
CA MET A 112 8.10 -11.10 3.64
C MET A 112 8.20 -12.43 2.88
N ALA A 113 9.33 -12.67 2.21
CA ALA A 113 9.58 -13.92 1.52
C ALA A 113 9.59 -15.12 2.49
N TYR A 114 10.10 -14.94 3.72
CA TYR A 114 10.03 -15.94 4.79
C TYR A 114 8.57 -16.27 5.16
N VAL A 115 7.70 -15.26 5.32
CA VAL A 115 6.26 -15.47 5.62
C VAL A 115 5.56 -16.24 4.50
N ILE A 116 5.77 -15.82 3.25
CA ILE A 116 5.17 -16.45 2.04
C ILE A 116 5.57 -17.93 1.97
N ASN A 117 6.85 -18.23 2.21
CA ASN A 117 7.35 -19.61 2.17
C ASN A 117 7.01 -20.43 3.41
N GLY A 118 6.53 -19.82 4.49
CA GLY A 118 6.28 -20.52 5.75
C GLY A 118 7.56 -20.87 6.49
N GLY A 119 8.60 -20.05 6.34
CA GLY A 119 9.90 -20.21 6.99
C GLY A 119 10.89 -21.14 6.27
N GLU A 120 10.53 -21.62 5.09
CA GLU A 120 11.36 -22.50 4.28
C GLU A 120 12.02 -21.75 3.10
N ARG A 121 12.91 -22.44 2.39
CA ARG A 121 13.43 -22.01 1.08
C ARG A 121 12.28 -21.91 0.05
N PRO A 122 12.48 -21.30 -1.13
CA PRO A 122 11.40 -21.05 -2.08
C PRO A 122 10.50 -22.27 -2.32
N THR A 123 9.20 -22.10 -2.07
CA THR A 123 8.17 -23.14 -2.14
C THR A 123 7.19 -22.88 -3.29
N GLN A 124 6.23 -23.79 -3.50
CA GLN A 124 5.13 -23.56 -4.44
C GLN A 124 4.30 -22.30 -4.10
N ARG A 125 4.24 -21.90 -2.82
CA ARG A 125 3.55 -20.66 -2.41
C ARG A 125 4.21 -19.41 -2.99
N PHE A 126 5.54 -19.41 -3.08
CA PHE A 126 6.26 -18.30 -3.69
C PHE A 126 6.00 -18.23 -5.20
N GLN A 127 5.88 -19.37 -5.87
CA GLN A 127 5.50 -19.39 -7.29
C GLN A 127 4.07 -18.89 -7.48
N HIS A 128 3.13 -19.29 -6.62
CA HIS A 128 1.77 -18.75 -6.64
C HIS A 128 1.75 -17.23 -6.46
N PHE A 129 2.53 -16.69 -5.51
CA PHE A 129 2.70 -15.25 -5.32
C PHE A 129 3.22 -14.55 -6.59
N VAL A 130 4.21 -15.14 -7.27
CA VAL A 130 4.73 -14.61 -8.54
C VAL A 130 3.65 -14.62 -9.63
N GLU A 131 2.89 -15.70 -9.74
CA GLU A 131 1.77 -15.81 -10.69
C GLU A 131 0.71 -14.73 -10.42
N LEU A 132 0.32 -14.51 -9.16
CA LEU A 132 -0.60 -13.44 -8.76
C LEU A 132 -0.08 -12.07 -9.20
N CYS A 133 1.20 -11.77 -8.95
CA CYS A 133 1.84 -10.52 -9.39
C CYS A 133 1.80 -10.36 -10.91
N CYS A 134 2.09 -11.42 -11.67
CA CYS A 134 2.06 -11.41 -13.12
C CYS A 134 0.64 -11.20 -13.66
N MET A 135 -0.36 -11.87 -13.09
CA MET A 135 -1.76 -11.69 -13.45
C MET A 135 -2.22 -10.26 -13.18
N ALA A 136 -1.94 -9.74 -11.97
CA ALA A 136 -2.27 -8.38 -11.57
C ALA A 136 -1.68 -7.34 -12.52
N PHE A 137 -0.40 -7.47 -12.86
CA PHE A 137 0.29 -6.59 -13.80
C PHE A 137 -0.33 -6.64 -15.19
N ASN A 138 -0.65 -7.83 -15.68
CA ASN A 138 -1.26 -8.00 -17.00
C ASN A 138 -2.66 -7.37 -17.10
N VAL A 139 -3.46 -7.45 -16.04
CA VAL A 139 -4.77 -6.78 -15.97
C VAL A 139 -4.60 -5.26 -16.09
N VAL A 140 -3.67 -4.66 -15.34
CA VAL A 140 -3.38 -3.22 -15.42
C VAL A 140 -2.85 -2.83 -16.80
N ARG A 141 -1.93 -3.63 -17.36
CA ARG A 141 -1.33 -3.41 -18.69
C ARG A 141 -2.37 -3.45 -19.81
N ALA A 142 -3.39 -4.29 -19.70
CA ALA A 142 -4.51 -4.32 -20.65
C ALA A 142 -5.28 -3.00 -20.68
N HIS A 143 -5.30 -2.26 -19.57
CA HIS A 143 -5.98 -0.97 -19.39
C HIS A 143 -5.03 0.24 -19.41
N ARG A 144 -3.83 0.08 -19.98
CA ARG A 144 -2.74 1.08 -19.93
C ARG A 144 -3.15 2.49 -20.34
N SER A 145 -4.04 2.67 -21.32
CA SER A 145 -4.46 4.00 -21.77
C SER A 145 -5.15 4.77 -20.65
N HIS A 146 -6.18 4.18 -20.04
CA HIS A 146 -6.90 4.79 -18.93
C HIS A 146 -5.99 5.05 -17.72
N ILE A 147 -5.06 4.13 -17.44
CA ILE A 147 -4.10 4.28 -16.35
C ILE A 147 -3.13 5.44 -16.62
N LEU A 148 -2.61 5.57 -17.85
CA LEU A 148 -1.73 6.67 -18.25
C LEU A 148 -2.46 8.01 -18.22
N ASP A 149 -3.72 8.06 -18.64
CA ASP A 149 -4.55 9.27 -18.57
C ASP A 149 -4.75 9.70 -17.11
N LEU A 150 -5.02 8.75 -16.21
CA LEU A 150 -5.11 9.02 -14.77
C LEU A 150 -3.78 9.56 -14.23
N PHE A 151 -2.64 8.96 -14.58
CA PHE A 151 -1.33 9.47 -14.17
C PHE A 151 -1.02 10.85 -14.74
N ALA A 152 -1.46 11.15 -15.97
CA ALA A 152 -1.32 12.48 -16.55
C ALA A 152 -2.12 13.53 -15.75
N LEU A 153 -3.33 13.20 -15.30
CA LEU A 153 -4.12 14.06 -14.42
C LEU A 153 -3.43 14.27 -13.06
N VAL A 154 -2.86 13.22 -12.46
CA VAL A 154 -2.06 13.35 -11.23
C VAL A 154 -0.89 14.31 -11.45
N ARG A 155 -0.19 14.18 -12.58
CA ARG A 155 0.97 15.01 -12.92
C ARG A 155 0.57 16.48 -13.12
N ILE A 156 -0.53 16.75 -13.83
CA ILE A 156 -1.05 18.12 -14.04
C ILE A 156 -1.37 18.78 -12.69
N HIS A 157 -1.98 18.03 -11.76
CA HIS A 157 -2.27 18.53 -10.43
C HIS A 157 -0.99 18.95 -9.69
N THR A 158 0.05 18.11 -9.71
CA THR A 158 1.35 18.43 -9.09
C THR A 158 1.97 19.70 -9.71
N TYR A 159 2.01 19.81 -11.05
CA TYR A 159 2.56 21.00 -11.72
C TYR A 159 1.80 22.30 -11.40
N MET A 160 0.47 22.24 -11.37
CA MET A 160 -0.38 23.40 -11.03
C MET A 160 -0.21 23.82 -9.57
N ALA A 161 -0.15 22.85 -8.64
CA ALA A 161 0.05 23.10 -7.21
C ALA A 161 1.39 23.80 -6.93
N THR A 162 2.49 23.34 -7.56
CA THR A 162 3.81 23.97 -7.42
C THR A 162 3.83 25.36 -8.06
N SER A 163 3.20 25.54 -9.23
CA SER A 163 3.20 26.82 -9.95
C SER A 163 2.37 27.91 -9.26
N LEU A 164 1.21 27.55 -8.69
CA LEU A 164 0.38 28.49 -7.93
C LEU A 164 1.08 28.88 -6.62
N THR A 165 1.66 27.93 -5.90
CA THR A 165 2.43 28.22 -4.68
C THR A 165 3.62 29.14 -4.97
N ALA A 166 4.33 28.94 -6.09
CA ALA A 166 5.40 29.82 -6.53
C ALA A 166 4.89 31.24 -6.89
N ARG A 167 3.75 31.37 -7.57
CA ARG A 167 3.14 32.67 -7.90
C ARG A 167 2.69 33.44 -6.65
N PHE A 168 2.09 32.76 -5.66
CA PHE A 168 1.72 33.39 -4.40
C PHE A 168 2.94 33.87 -3.61
N LYS A 169 4.06 33.14 -3.64
CA LYS A 169 5.30 33.54 -2.97
C LYS A 169 6.00 34.73 -3.66
N MET A 170 5.76 34.96 -4.94
CA MET A 170 6.30 36.10 -5.71
C MET A 170 5.43 37.36 -5.64
N SER A 171 4.15 37.24 -5.29
CA SER A 171 3.21 38.37 -5.16
C SER A 171 3.21 39.03 -3.77
N GLY A 172 4.02 38.51 -2.83
CA GLY A 172 4.13 39.00 -1.45
C GLY A 172 5.41 39.79 -1.17
N ARG A 173 5.80 40.71 -2.06
CA ARG A 173 6.72 41.82 -1.76
C ARG A 173 6.04 43.13 -2.09
#